data_AF-A0A8T6CAA7-F1
#
_entry.id   AF-A0A8T6CAA7-F1
#
_cell.length_a   1.000
_cell.length_b   1.000
_cell.length_c   1.000
_cell.angle_alpha   90.00
_cell.angle_beta   90.00
_cell.angle_gamma   90.00
#
_symmetry.space_group_name_H-M   'P 1'
#
loop_
_entity.id
_entity.type
_entity.pdbx_description
1 polymer ?
#
loop_
_entity_poly.entity_id
_entity_poly.type
_entity_poly.pdbx_seq_one_letter_code
_entity_poly.pdbx_strand_id
1 'polypeptide(L)'
;MSQGRPIEGPAFEGFVAGGAATTVPSQFFVELLPEIDDEAELRVTLYVMYAIGRQRGPLRAVRASDLAAEAPLRRALAACGGDDALAPAIERAAERGSVLTLALDGGDTLCFVNDEAGRRSLDRVRSG
;
A
#
# COMPACT_ATOMS: atom_id res chain seq x y z
N MET A 1 23.11 -8.29 23.10
CA MET A 1 22.14 -9.23 22.53
C MET A 1 20.78 -8.89 23.13
N SER A 2 20.00 -8.03 22.47
CA SER A 2 18.69 -7.61 22.96
C SER A 2 17.65 -8.47 22.24
N GLN A 3 17.08 -9.44 22.95
CA GLN A 3 16.01 -10.30 22.44
C GLN A 3 14.77 -9.44 22.20
N GLY A 4 14.35 -9.33 20.93
CA GLY A 4 13.10 -8.66 20.56
C GLY A 4 11.92 -9.37 21.21
N ARG A 5 11.08 -8.60 21.90
CA ARG A 5 9.84 -9.09 22.50
C ARG A 5 8.94 -9.68 21.40
N PRO A 6 8.34 -10.88 21.58
CA PRO A 6 7.42 -11.42 20.58
C PRO A 6 6.23 -10.48 20.45
N ILE A 7 5.84 -10.20 19.20
CA ILE A 7 4.66 -9.40 18.88
C ILE A 7 3.45 -10.23 19.32
N GLU A 8 2.75 -9.82 20.37
CA GLU A 8 1.60 -10.52 20.94
C GLU A 8 0.42 -10.51 19.95
N GLY A 9 0.36 -11.56 19.15
CA GLY A 9 -0.75 -11.95 18.28
C GLY A 9 -0.64 -13.45 18.00
N PRO A 10 -1.74 -14.12 17.59
CA PRO A 10 -1.63 -15.50 17.14
C PRO A 10 -0.60 -15.57 16.00
N ALA A 11 0.26 -16.59 16.04
CA ALA A 11 1.22 -16.83 14.98
C ALA A 11 0.49 -17.01 13.64
N PHE A 12 1.14 -16.67 12.53
CA PHE A 12 0.58 -16.97 11.21
C PHE A 12 0.61 -18.50 10.99
N GLU A 13 -0.56 -19.14 10.98
CA GLU A 13 -0.72 -20.60 10.87
C GLU A 13 -0.89 -21.09 9.42
N GLY A 14 -0.74 -20.19 8.44
CA GLY A 14 -0.97 -20.46 7.02
C GLY A 14 -2.23 -19.79 6.48
N PHE A 15 -2.49 -20.00 5.18
CA PHE A 15 -3.64 -19.43 4.50
C PHE A 15 -4.85 -20.36 4.56
N VAL A 16 -6.03 -19.81 4.84
CA VAL A 16 -7.28 -20.58 4.89
C VAL A 16 -7.77 -20.99 3.50
N ALA A 17 -8.31 -22.20 3.39
CA ALA A 17 -8.95 -22.65 2.16
C ALA A 17 -10.17 -21.78 1.82
N GLY A 18 -10.26 -21.31 0.57
CA GLY A 18 -11.34 -20.42 0.12
C GLY A 18 -11.23 -18.97 0.60
N GLY A 19 -10.08 -18.57 1.18
CA GLY A 19 -9.82 -17.17 1.53
C GLY A 19 -9.87 -16.25 0.32
N ALA A 20 -10.25 -14.98 0.56
CA ALA A 20 -10.27 -13.97 -0.50
C ALA A 20 -8.85 -13.76 -1.05
N ALA A 21 -8.69 -13.95 -2.36
CA ALA A 21 -7.44 -13.66 -3.03
C ALA A 21 -7.33 -12.17 -3.34
N THR A 22 -6.12 -11.63 -3.17
CA THR A 22 -5.77 -10.29 -3.64
C THR A 22 -5.02 -10.45 -4.96
N THR A 23 -5.54 -9.86 -6.03
CA THR A 23 -4.88 -9.91 -7.33
C THR A 23 -3.73 -8.91 -7.35
N VAL A 24 -2.53 -9.41 -7.62
CA VAL A 24 -1.35 -8.61 -7.89
C VAL A 24 -0.94 -8.87 -9.34
N PRO A 25 -0.72 -7.83 -10.18
CA PRO A 25 -0.28 -8.02 -11.56
C PRO A 25 1.00 -8.85 -11.62
N SER A 26 1.12 -9.80 -12.55
CA SER A 26 2.33 -10.63 -12.66
C SER A 26 3.60 -9.79 -12.89
N GLN A 27 3.48 -8.65 -13.56
CA GLN A 27 4.55 -7.65 -13.76
C GLN A 27 5.15 -7.16 -12.44
N PHE A 28 4.38 -7.16 -11.34
CA PHE A 28 4.94 -6.87 -10.02
C PHE A 28 6.13 -7.77 -9.72
N PHE A 29 6.01 -9.08 -9.95
CA PHE A 29 7.05 -10.03 -9.55
C PHE A 29 8.25 -10.06 -10.50
N VAL A 30 8.04 -9.77 -11.78
CA VAL A 30 9.07 -9.93 -12.82
C VAL A 30 9.77 -8.62 -13.20
N GLU A 31 9.09 -7.48 -13.07
CA GLU A 31 9.63 -6.16 -13.45
C GLU A 31 9.83 -5.25 -12.23
N LEU A 32 8.83 -5.14 -11.35
CA LEU A 32 8.86 -4.14 -10.28
C LEU A 32 9.61 -4.59 -9.02
N LEU A 33 9.34 -5.80 -8.53
CA LEU A 33 9.93 -6.34 -7.29
C LEU A 33 11.48 -6.35 -7.32
N PRO A 34 12.17 -6.68 -8.43
CA PRO A 34 13.63 -6.60 -8.50
C PRO A 34 14.19 -5.20 -8.29
N GLU A 35 13.41 -4.16 -8.60
CA GLU A 35 13.84 -2.76 -8.50
C GLU A 35 13.54 -2.15 -7.12
N ILE A 36 12.66 -2.77 -6.31
CA ILE A 36 12.34 -2.30 -4.96
C ILE A 36 13.46 -2.72 -4.00
N ASP A 37 14.15 -1.74 -3.43
CA ASP A 37 15.28 -1.90 -2.50
C ASP A 37 14.96 -1.48 -1.06
N ASP A 38 13.76 -0.96 -0.81
CA ASP A 38 13.28 -0.54 0.50
C ASP A 38 12.11 -1.41 1.00
N GLU A 39 12.21 -1.86 2.25
CA GLU A 39 11.21 -2.76 2.85
C GLU A 39 9.86 -2.06 3.12
N ALA A 40 9.89 -0.77 3.48
CA ALA A 40 8.66 -0.01 3.71
C ALA A 40 7.94 0.25 2.38
N GLU A 41 8.67 0.62 1.33
CA GLU A 41 8.16 0.76 -0.05
C GLU A 41 7.46 -0.53 -0.51
N LEU A 42 8.10 -1.70 -0.31
CA LEU A 42 7.52 -2.99 -0.68
C LEU A 42 6.20 -3.25 0.04
N ARG A 43 6.19 -3.09 1.37
CA ARG A 43 5.01 -3.33 2.22
C ARG A 43 3.87 -2.39 1.86
N VAL A 44 4.16 -1.10 1.67
CA VAL A 44 3.16 -0.09 1.30
C VAL A 44 2.62 -0.34 -0.10
N THR A 45 3.47 -0.65 -1.08
CA THR A 45 3.04 -0.94 -2.47
C THR A 45 2.03 -2.08 -2.51
N LEU A 46 2.35 -3.20 -1.86
CA LEU A 46 1.45 -4.35 -1.75
C LEU A 46 0.16 -4.01 -0.98
N TYR A 47 0.26 -3.23 0.09
CA TYR A 47 -0.91 -2.84 0.87
C TYR A 47 -1.83 -1.89 0.11
N VAL A 48 -1.29 -0.96 -0.69
CA VAL A 48 -2.07 -0.09 -1.56
C VAL A 48 -2.86 -0.91 -2.59
N MET A 49 -2.21 -1.89 -3.24
CA MET A 49 -2.88 -2.81 -4.17
C MET A 49 -4.00 -3.60 -3.46
N TYR A 50 -3.73 -4.12 -2.27
CA TYR A 50 -4.74 -4.79 -1.44
C TYR A 50 -5.91 -3.87 -1.07
N ALA A 51 -5.60 -2.68 -0.55
CA ALA A 51 -6.58 -1.72 -0.04
C ALA A 51 -7.51 -1.23 -1.16
N ILE A 52 -6.98 -0.98 -2.35
CA ILE A 52 -7.77 -0.56 -3.53
C ILE A 52 -8.51 -1.75 -4.14
N GLY A 53 -7.89 -2.93 -4.20
CA GLY A 53 -8.49 -4.14 -4.80
C GLY A 53 -9.75 -4.62 -4.08
N ARG A 54 -9.86 -4.36 -2.76
CA ARG A 54 -11.07 -4.68 -1.97
C ARG A 54 -12.18 -3.63 -2.04
N GLN A 55 -11.94 -2.46 -2.64
CA GLN A 55 -12.95 -1.41 -2.74
C GLN A 55 -14.05 -1.77 -3.74
N ARG A 56 -15.27 -1.35 -3.41
CA ARG A 56 -16.43 -1.41 -4.32
C ARG A 56 -16.72 -0.01 -4.85
N GLY A 57 -17.21 0.07 -6.08
CA GLY A 57 -17.60 1.34 -6.71
C GLY A 57 -16.66 1.75 -7.85
N PRO A 58 -16.74 2.99 -8.34
CA PRO A 58 -16.01 3.43 -9.53
C PRO A 58 -14.73 4.22 -9.23
N LEU A 59 -14.50 4.66 -7.98
CA LEU A 59 -13.23 5.27 -7.57
C LEU A 59 -12.26 4.16 -7.14
N ARG A 60 -11.03 4.15 -7.68
CA ARG A 60 -9.95 3.23 -7.29
C ARG A 60 -8.82 4.04 -6.64
N ALA A 61 -9.03 4.47 -5.41
CA ALA A 61 -8.10 5.32 -4.69
C ALA A 61 -8.22 5.09 -3.18
N VAL A 62 -7.13 5.28 -2.43
CA VAL A 62 -7.12 5.22 -0.97
C VAL A 62 -6.42 6.46 -0.42
N ARG A 63 -6.90 7.01 0.69
CA ARG A 63 -6.21 8.12 1.35
C ARG A 63 -5.01 7.61 2.14
N ALA A 64 -3.94 8.40 2.20
CA ALA A 64 -2.80 8.13 3.05
C ALA A 64 -3.22 8.10 4.52
N SER A 65 -4.14 8.97 4.94
CA SER A 65 -4.75 8.95 6.28
C SER A 65 -5.49 7.63 6.59
N ASP A 66 -6.23 7.08 5.63
CA ASP A 66 -6.92 5.79 5.78
C ASP A 66 -5.90 4.63 5.87
N LEU A 67 -4.83 4.67 5.07
CA LEU A 67 -3.72 3.71 5.18
C LEU A 67 -3.05 3.78 6.55
N ALA A 68 -2.83 4.98 7.08
CA ALA A 68 -2.25 5.18 8.41
C ALA A 68 -3.13 4.62 9.53
N ALA A 69 -4.44 4.55 9.34
CA ALA A 69 -5.38 3.99 10.31
C ALA A 69 -5.46 2.45 10.29
N GLU A 70 -4.94 1.78 9.25
CA GLU A 70 -5.05 0.33 9.07
C GLU A 70 -4.09 -0.42 10.00
N ALA A 71 -4.65 -1.06 11.03
CA ALA A 71 -3.87 -1.83 12.00
C ALA A 71 -2.92 -2.89 11.39
N PRO A 72 -3.29 -3.63 10.31
CA PRO A 72 -2.35 -4.55 9.67
C PRO A 72 -1.14 -3.83 9.04
N LEU A 73 -1.36 -2.71 8.34
CA LEU A 73 -0.27 -1.94 7.74
C LEU A 73 0.64 -1.31 8.81
N ARG A 74 0.06 -0.75 9.88
CA ARG A 74 0.84 -0.22 11.01
C ARG A 74 1.75 -1.27 11.64
N ARG A 75 1.25 -2.50 11.83
CA ARG A 75 2.08 -3.61 12.33
C ARG A 75 3.17 -3.98 11.31
N ALA A 76 2.84 -3.98 10.02
CA ALA A 76 3.81 -4.22 8.97
C ALA A 76 4.89 -3.12 8.92
N LEU A 77 4.60 -1.88 9.30
CA LEU A 77 5.59 -0.81 9.30
C LEU A 77 6.36 -0.67 10.62
N ALA A 78 5.98 -1.39 11.68
CA ALA A 78 6.61 -1.29 13.00
C ALA A 78 8.14 -1.53 12.98
N ALA A 79 8.63 -2.43 12.13
CA ALA A 79 10.06 -2.70 11.97
C ALA A 79 10.77 -1.72 11.01
N CYS A 80 10.02 -0.88 10.29
CA CYS A 80 10.52 0.02 9.27
C CYS A 80 10.50 1.50 9.71
N GLY A 81 10.32 1.77 11.01
CA GLY A 81 10.16 3.14 11.55
C GLY A 81 8.74 3.48 12.02
N GLY A 82 7.80 2.52 11.95
CA GLY A 82 6.45 2.69 12.49
C GLY A 82 5.59 3.64 11.64
N ASP A 83 4.80 4.47 12.31
CA ASP A 83 3.85 5.36 11.64
C ASP A 83 4.57 6.42 10.75
N ASP A 84 5.80 6.81 11.10
CA ASP A 84 6.62 7.76 10.32
C ASP A 84 7.16 7.19 9.00
N ALA A 85 7.12 5.85 8.83
CA ALA A 85 7.62 5.18 7.63
C ALA A 85 6.65 5.27 6.44
N LEU A 86 5.37 5.57 6.69
CA LEU A 86 4.31 5.49 5.67
C LEU A 86 4.50 6.54 4.57
N ALA A 87 4.69 7.81 4.93
CA ALA A 87 4.79 8.88 3.93
C ALA A 87 6.03 8.71 3.01
N PRO A 88 7.25 8.47 3.52
CA PRO A 88 8.41 8.20 2.67
C PRO A 88 8.25 6.96 1.79
N ALA A 89 7.55 5.93 2.27
CA ALA A 89 7.29 4.71 1.48
C ALA A 89 6.27 4.96 0.35
N ILE A 90 5.26 5.81 0.56
CA ILE A 90 4.35 6.27 -0.50
C ILE A 90 5.11 7.08 -1.54
N GLU A 91 5.99 8.00 -1.10
CA GLU A 91 6.83 8.80 -2.00
C GLU A 91 7.73 7.92 -2.87
N ARG A 92 8.44 6.96 -2.28
CA ARG A 92 9.26 5.98 -3.01
C ARG A 92 8.44 5.19 -4.03
N ALA A 93 7.27 4.67 -3.63
CA ALA A 93 6.40 3.93 -4.54
C ALA A 93 5.89 4.81 -5.70
N ALA A 94 5.71 6.12 -5.46
CA ALA A 94 5.36 7.08 -6.49
C ALA A 94 6.54 7.37 -7.44
N GLU A 95 7.74 7.55 -6.91
CA GLU A 95 8.97 7.72 -7.69
C GLU A 95 9.27 6.49 -8.56
N ARG A 96 9.05 5.28 -8.02
CA ARG A 96 9.14 4.00 -8.74
C ARG A 96 8.07 3.86 -9.82
N GLY A 97 7.00 4.63 -9.74
CA GLY A 97 5.87 4.59 -10.66
C GLY A 97 4.94 3.40 -10.43
N SER A 98 4.97 2.74 -9.28
CA SER A 98 4.00 1.69 -8.93
C SER A 98 2.70 2.29 -8.38
N VAL A 99 2.80 3.46 -7.76
CA VAL A 99 1.70 4.23 -7.18
C VAL A 99 1.63 5.60 -7.85
N LEU A 100 0.43 6.14 -8.04
CA LEU A 100 0.21 7.55 -8.38
C LEU A 100 -0.32 8.26 -7.14
N THR A 101 0.04 9.54 -6.98
CA THR A 101 -0.42 10.36 -5.85
C THR A 101 -1.12 11.63 -6.30
N LEU A 102 -2.06 12.10 -5.49
CA LEU A 102 -2.70 13.40 -5.63
C LEU A 102 -2.83 14.04 -4.24
N ALA A 103 -2.15 15.16 -4.03
CA ALA A 103 -2.30 15.95 -2.81
C ALA A 103 -3.73 16.52 -2.73
N LEU A 104 -4.31 16.48 -1.54
CA LEU A 104 -5.62 17.04 -1.22
C LEU A 104 -5.49 18.26 -0.33
N ASP A 105 -6.54 19.09 -0.35
CA ASP A 105 -6.70 20.16 0.63
C ASP A 105 -6.72 19.58 2.05
N GLY A 106 -6.02 20.24 2.99
CA GLY A 106 -5.88 19.76 4.37
C GLY A 106 -4.68 18.83 4.62
N GLY A 107 -3.80 18.63 3.62
CA GLY A 107 -2.52 17.94 3.78
C GLY A 107 -2.57 16.41 3.67
N ASP A 108 -3.71 15.85 3.26
CA ASP A 108 -3.85 14.42 2.97
C ASP A 108 -3.43 14.12 1.52
N THR A 109 -3.21 12.85 1.19
CA THR A 109 -2.81 12.41 -0.14
C THR A 109 -3.67 11.24 -0.59
N LEU A 110 -4.23 11.29 -1.80
CA LEU A 110 -4.81 10.12 -2.45
C LEU A 110 -3.72 9.32 -3.14
N CYS A 111 -3.77 8.01 -2.95
CA CYS A 111 -2.92 7.01 -3.60
C CYS A 111 -3.76 6.18 -4.57
N PHE A 112 -3.19 5.87 -5.73
CA PHE A 112 -3.79 5.04 -6.77
C PHE A 112 -2.75 4.00 -7.22
N VAL A 113 -3.16 2.82 -7.64
CA VAL A 113 -2.25 1.92 -8.39
C VAL A 113 -1.97 2.57 -9.75
N ASN A 114 -0.72 2.53 -10.23
CA ASN A 114 -0.39 3.03 -11.57
C ASN A 114 -0.80 2.05 -12.68
N ASP A 115 -2.09 1.72 -12.74
CA ASP A 115 -2.71 0.97 -13.82
C ASP A 115 -3.75 1.83 -14.56
N GLU A 116 -4.42 1.25 -15.55
CA GLU A 116 -5.43 1.96 -16.34
C GLU A 116 -6.60 2.47 -15.46
N ALA A 117 -7.01 1.71 -14.44
CA ALA A 117 -8.12 2.07 -13.58
C ALA A 117 -7.77 3.19 -12.59
N GLY A 118 -6.55 3.15 -12.05
CA GLY A 118 -5.99 4.20 -11.20
C GLY A 118 -5.79 5.50 -11.96
N ARG A 119 -5.24 5.45 -13.19
CA ARG A 119 -5.11 6.63 -14.06
C ARG A 119 -6.46 7.27 -14.38
N ARG A 120 -7.45 6.47 -14.78
CA ARG A 120 -8.82 6.98 -15.00
C ARG A 120 -9.44 7.59 -13.74
N SER A 121 -9.18 6.98 -12.57
CA SER A 121 -9.67 7.50 -11.28
C SER A 121 -9.02 8.83 -10.94
N LEU A 122 -7.70 8.94 -11.14
CA LEU A 122 -6.94 10.17 -10.94
C LEU A 122 -7.44 11.29 -11.84
N ASP A 123 -7.61 11.02 -13.13
CA ASP A 123 -8.11 12.00 -14.10
C ASP A 123 -9.51 12.50 -13.73
N ARG A 124 -10.40 11.59 -13.32
CA ARG A 124 -11.75 11.96 -12.86
C ARG A 124 -11.71 12.89 -11.64
N VAL A 125 -10.86 12.60 -10.66
CA VAL A 125 -10.73 13.46 -9.47
C VAL A 125 -10.16 14.82 -9.83
N ARG A 126 -9.22 14.88 -10.80
CA ARG A 126 -8.66 16.15 -11.29
C ARG A 126 -9.66 16.98 -12.09
N SER A 127 -10.60 16.36 -12.79
CA SER A 127 -11.60 17.07 -13.61
C SER A 127 -12.82 17.59 -12.83
N GLY A 128 -13.02 17.14 -11.58
CA GLY A 128 -14.19 17.49 -10.76
C GLY A 128 -15.32 16.47 -10.88
#